data_AF-A0A814YBG3-F1
#
_entry.id   AF-A0A814YBG3-F1
#
_cell.length_a   1.000
_cell.length_b   1.000
_cell.length_c   1.000
_cell.angle_alpha   90.00
_cell.angle_beta   90.00
_cell.angle_gamma   90.00
#
_symmetry.space_group_name_H-M   'P 1'
#
loop_
_entity.id
_entity.type
_entity.pdbx_description
1 polymer ?
#
loop_
_entity_poly.entity_id
_entity_poly.type
_entity_poly.pdbx_seq_one_letter_code
_entity_poly.pdbx_strand_id
1 'polypeptide(L)'
;MAKIQLTSEENENLWITPFVAQLTDDCRDFHEDFQSNSVTSFTHYASFIRRQQSSDKHLLNPFYAFLHLCSDIYLSSGRNIQTGAFIGRRILRTLKSIEISSGQSALREFLYLFCHNNLSLHDYFLTNLRNYFPKVSDPEKSFFRMINKVSIKYARTNRKLETYVGDHLQQIENALHIDSFNKNKKSLTIINRDEELLISAMNYSVTAGGKRLRPLLMMMISDLFNLELKSILPLACGLEYLHTSSLILDDLPAQDNSDLRRGRPTLHKTSINNDIPENLFEGRAQLTAVDLIAISMRLINHGLVQNGFSSQRVNQVVDEISLSMHDLCIGQMMDLRAAHMGIEKENELVDELDHIAWFKTGKALEIVLVTPAILAISSSTVNNQSIDLNKIRELGRLMGILFQMRDDLLDIEGENIGKPIAIDIKNNTVTYVSILGIEGTRQRLKEFRQKTLNLINECWPSNAGTIKDVVNYIVDRKH
;
A
#
# COMPACT_ATOMS: atom_id res chain seq x y z
N MET A 1 27.48 20.60 -41.41
CA MET A 1 28.11 21.49 -40.42
C MET A 1 27.29 22.77 -40.32
N ALA A 2 26.50 22.92 -39.27
CA ALA A 2 25.91 24.22 -38.88
C ALA A 2 26.36 24.46 -37.44
N LYS A 3 27.36 25.33 -37.25
CA LYS A 3 27.82 25.75 -35.92
C LYS A 3 26.78 26.71 -35.36
N ILE A 4 25.98 26.23 -34.41
CA ILE A 4 25.16 27.07 -33.56
C ILE A 4 26.13 27.79 -32.61
N GLN A 5 26.30 29.10 -32.79
CA GLN A 5 27.00 29.94 -31.83
C GLN A 5 26.09 30.14 -30.62
N LEU A 6 26.48 29.52 -29.51
CA LEU A 6 25.88 29.71 -28.19
C LEU A 6 26.53 30.95 -27.54
N THR A 7 25.71 31.78 -26.90
CA THR A 7 26.10 33.04 -26.26
C THR A 7 26.77 32.80 -24.90
N SER A 8 27.61 33.72 -24.44
CA SER A 8 28.56 33.56 -23.33
C SER A 8 27.95 33.26 -21.94
N GLU A 9 26.63 33.40 -21.75
CA GLU A 9 25.92 33.00 -20.52
C GLU A 9 25.54 31.50 -20.50
N GLU A 10 25.61 30.79 -21.63
CA GLU A 10 25.29 29.35 -21.72
C GLU A 10 26.42 28.43 -21.19
N ASN A 11 27.52 29.01 -20.70
CA ASN A 11 28.75 28.31 -20.32
C ASN A 11 28.70 27.61 -18.94
N GLU A 12 27.78 27.96 -18.03
CA GLU A 12 27.85 27.43 -16.66
C GLU A 12 27.34 25.99 -16.50
N ASN A 13 26.62 25.42 -17.48
CA ASN A 13 26.06 24.05 -17.43
C ASN A 13 26.61 23.09 -18.50
N LEU A 14 27.66 23.47 -19.23
CA LEU A 14 28.19 22.71 -20.37
C LEU A 14 28.78 21.35 -19.99
N TRP A 15 29.19 21.15 -18.74
CA TRP A 15 29.77 19.90 -18.26
C TRP A 15 28.77 18.73 -18.18
N ILE A 16 27.46 19.00 -18.16
CA ILE A 16 26.42 17.96 -18.07
C ILE A 16 25.99 17.46 -19.46
N THR A 17 26.19 18.28 -20.51
CA THR A 17 25.82 17.95 -21.89
C THR A 17 26.45 16.64 -22.38
N PRO A 18 27.74 16.34 -22.12
CA PRO A 18 28.34 15.05 -22.44
C PRO A 18 27.66 13.87 -21.73
N PHE A 19 27.25 14.02 -20.47
CA PHE A 19 26.57 12.95 -19.72
C PHE A 19 25.17 12.65 -20.24
N VAL A 20 24.38 13.69 -20.55
CA VAL A 20 23.05 13.53 -21.15
C VAL A 20 23.15 12.95 -22.56
N ALA A 21 24.19 13.32 -23.33
CA ALA A 21 24.47 12.73 -24.63
C ALA A 21 24.83 11.25 -24.52
N GLN A 22 25.74 10.89 -23.60
CA GLN A 22 26.12 9.50 -23.38
C GLN A 22 24.92 8.63 -22.98
N LEU A 23 24.10 9.06 -22.02
CA LEU A 23 22.90 8.31 -21.60
C LEU A 23 21.86 8.20 -22.71
N THR A 24 21.79 9.21 -23.58
CA THR A 24 20.93 9.20 -24.77
C THR A 24 21.42 8.18 -25.80
N ASP A 25 22.72 8.07 -26.00
CA ASP A 25 23.30 7.11 -26.92
C ASP A 25 23.19 5.69 -26.34
N ASP A 26 23.47 5.47 -25.05
CA ASP A 26 23.23 4.19 -24.35
C ASP A 26 21.76 3.73 -24.45
N CYS A 27 20.80 4.67 -24.37
CA CYS A 27 19.38 4.36 -24.57
C CYS A 27 19.07 3.97 -26.02
N ARG A 28 19.71 4.64 -26.99
CA ARG A 28 19.49 4.40 -28.42
C ARG A 28 20.02 3.04 -28.83
N ASP A 29 21.20 2.72 -28.32
CA ASP A 29 21.96 1.53 -28.71
C ASP A 29 21.54 0.30 -27.88
N PHE A 30 20.69 0.49 -26.87
CA PHE A 30 20.20 -0.56 -25.97
C PHE A 30 19.84 -1.86 -26.68
N HIS A 31 19.07 -1.83 -27.77
CA HIS A 31 18.61 -3.05 -28.40
C HIS A 31 19.76 -3.81 -29.09
N GLU A 32 20.66 -3.09 -29.76
CA GLU A 32 21.86 -3.66 -30.38
C GLU A 32 22.83 -4.18 -29.33
N ASP A 33 23.05 -3.41 -28.26
CA ASP A 33 23.85 -3.81 -27.10
C ASP A 33 23.27 -5.06 -26.41
N PHE A 34 21.95 -5.13 -26.28
CA PHE A 34 21.28 -6.25 -25.64
C PHE A 34 21.38 -7.52 -26.49
N GLN A 35 21.29 -7.40 -27.82
CA GLN A 35 21.46 -8.54 -28.74
C GLN A 35 22.91 -9.02 -28.82
N SER A 36 23.87 -8.09 -28.73
CA SER A 36 25.31 -8.39 -28.77
C SER A 36 25.88 -8.85 -27.41
N ASN A 37 25.04 -8.93 -26.36
CA ASN A 37 25.46 -9.17 -24.97
C ASN A 37 26.49 -8.15 -24.46
N SER A 38 26.51 -6.93 -25.00
CA SER A 38 27.28 -5.81 -24.47
C SER A 38 26.76 -5.44 -23.08
N VAL A 39 27.67 -5.29 -22.11
CA VAL A 39 27.31 -4.97 -20.72
C VAL A 39 27.25 -3.45 -20.55
N THR A 40 26.04 -2.90 -20.48
CA THR A 40 25.76 -1.51 -20.14
C THR A 40 24.83 -1.46 -18.93
N SER A 41 24.67 -0.29 -18.32
CA SER A 41 23.70 -0.10 -17.22
C SER A 41 22.29 -0.52 -17.64
N PHE A 42 21.91 -0.25 -18.90
CA PHE A 42 20.60 -0.61 -19.46
C PHE A 42 20.48 -2.11 -19.72
N THR A 43 21.45 -2.75 -20.37
CA THR A 43 21.37 -4.19 -20.65
C THR A 43 21.49 -5.05 -19.39
N HIS A 44 22.27 -4.60 -18.41
CA HIS A 44 22.35 -5.22 -17.10
C HIS A 44 21.01 -5.14 -16.35
N TYR A 45 20.37 -3.95 -16.35
CA TYR A 45 19.04 -3.78 -15.75
C TYR A 45 17.97 -4.61 -16.47
N ALA A 46 17.95 -4.61 -17.80
CA ALA A 46 17.01 -5.42 -18.58
C ALA A 46 17.19 -6.93 -18.31
N SER A 47 18.44 -7.39 -18.21
CA SER A 47 18.74 -8.78 -17.84
C SER A 47 18.30 -9.11 -16.41
N PHE A 48 18.48 -8.17 -15.48
CA PHE A 48 18.01 -8.28 -14.10
C PHE A 48 16.47 -8.42 -14.04
N ILE A 49 15.74 -7.56 -14.75
CA ILE A 49 14.27 -7.62 -14.83
C ILE A 49 13.80 -8.92 -15.47
N ARG A 50 14.45 -9.38 -16.55
CA ARG A 50 14.09 -10.64 -17.22
C ARG A 50 14.41 -11.90 -16.41
N ARG A 51 15.42 -11.86 -15.54
CA ARG A 51 15.83 -12.99 -14.69
C ARG A 51 15.00 -13.13 -13.41
N GLN A 52 14.04 -12.23 -13.16
CA GLN A 52 13.12 -12.27 -12.02
C GLN A 52 13.82 -12.54 -10.67
N GLN A 53 14.98 -11.92 -10.40
CA GLN A 53 15.64 -12.10 -9.11
C GLN A 53 14.89 -11.32 -8.02
N SER A 54 14.10 -12.06 -7.24
CA SER A 54 13.23 -11.62 -6.15
C SER A 54 13.91 -11.66 -4.78
N SER A 55 15.18 -11.25 -4.65
CA SER A 55 15.86 -11.27 -3.36
C SER A 55 16.80 -10.08 -3.15
N ASP A 56 16.42 -9.20 -2.23
CA ASP A 56 17.24 -8.26 -1.44
C ASP A 56 18.14 -7.22 -2.15
N LYS A 57 18.10 -7.08 -3.47
CA LYS A 57 18.82 -5.99 -4.17
C LYS A 57 17.91 -5.22 -5.11
N HIS A 58 17.53 -4.00 -4.72
CA HIS A 58 16.93 -3.03 -5.62
C HIS A 58 17.99 -2.50 -6.59
N LEU A 59 18.02 -3.01 -7.82
CA LEU A 59 18.84 -2.43 -8.86
C LEU A 59 18.20 -1.12 -9.34
N LEU A 60 18.97 -0.02 -9.33
CA LEU A 60 18.50 1.28 -9.80
C LEU A 60 18.11 1.19 -11.28
N ASN A 61 16.89 1.62 -11.60
CA ASN A 61 16.44 1.72 -12.99
C ASN A 61 17.21 2.85 -13.70
N PRO A 62 18.07 2.54 -14.69
CA PRO A 62 18.94 3.53 -15.32
C PRO A 62 18.15 4.55 -16.17
N PHE A 63 16.98 4.16 -16.68
CA PHE A 63 16.09 5.08 -17.40
C PHE A 63 15.46 6.10 -16.45
N TYR A 64 15.10 5.69 -15.23
CA TYR A 64 14.61 6.64 -14.22
C TYR A 64 15.73 7.54 -13.72
N ALA A 65 16.94 7.03 -13.53
CA ALA A 65 18.10 7.85 -13.19
C ALA A 65 18.37 8.91 -14.28
N PHE A 66 18.26 8.54 -15.56
CA PHE A 66 18.35 9.47 -16.68
C PHE A 66 17.26 10.55 -16.66
N LEU A 67 16.00 10.17 -16.43
CA LEU A 67 14.89 11.12 -16.32
C LEU A 67 15.04 12.06 -15.11
N HIS A 68 15.54 11.55 -13.98
CA HIS A 68 15.83 12.34 -12.79
C HIS A 68 16.93 13.36 -13.05
N LEU A 69 18.06 12.95 -13.64
CA LEU A 69 19.14 13.86 -14.02
C LEU A 69 18.62 14.96 -14.96
N CYS A 70 17.82 14.59 -15.96
CA CYS A 70 17.18 15.55 -16.86
C CYS A 70 16.29 16.55 -16.11
N SER A 71 15.55 16.10 -15.10
CA SER A 71 14.74 16.96 -14.25
C SER A 71 15.60 17.91 -13.40
N ASP A 72 16.67 17.41 -12.81
CA ASP A 72 17.54 18.18 -11.91
C ASP A 72 18.30 19.27 -12.67
N ILE A 73 18.75 19.01 -13.90
CA ILE A 73 19.39 20.02 -14.77
C ILE A 73 18.42 21.18 -15.03
N TYR A 74 17.17 20.88 -15.38
CA TYR A 74 16.15 21.89 -15.65
C TYR A 74 15.81 22.72 -14.40
N LEU A 75 15.74 22.08 -13.23
CA LEU A 75 15.52 22.79 -11.97
C LEU A 75 16.70 23.71 -11.63
N SER A 76 17.93 23.21 -11.82
CA SER A 76 19.16 23.94 -11.53
C SER A 76 19.38 25.10 -12.50
N SER A 77 18.84 25.03 -13.72
CA SER A 77 18.84 26.14 -14.68
C SER A 77 17.79 27.22 -14.37
N GLY A 78 17.23 27.27 -13.16
CA GLY A 78 16.19 28.22 -12.78
C GLY A 78 14.89 28.03 -13.57
N ARG A 79 14.61 26.80 -14.06
CA ARG A 79 13.48 26.48 -14.94
C ARG A 79 13.51 27.24 -16.28
N ASN A 80 14.71 27.51 -16.80
CA ASN A 80 14.91 28.08 -18.12
C ASN A 80 14.18 27.24 -19.20
N ILE A 81 13.27 27.87 -19.94
CA ILE A 81 12.44 27.22 -20.97
C ILE A 81 13.30 26.59 -22.07
N GLN A 82 14.38 27.24 -22.49
CA GLN A 82 15.27 26.74 -23.54
C GLN A 82 16.04 25.49 -23.09
N THR A 83 16.51 25.46 -21.84
CA THR A 83 17.12 24.25 -21.23
C THR A 83 16.12 23.11 -21.18
N GLY A 84 14.89 23.40 -20.76
CA GLY A 84 13.82 22.41 -20.77
C GLY A 84 13.52 21.88 -22.18
N ALA A 85 13.39 22.78 -23.15
CA ALA A 85 13.16 22.45 -24.54
C ALA A 85 14.26 21.56 -25.13
N PHE A 86 15.53 21.84 -24.82
CA PHE A 86 16.67 21.03 -25.22
C PHE A 86 16.56 19.60 -24.68
N ILE A 87 16.29 19.45 -23.38
CA ILE A 87 16.16 18.14 -22.70
C ILE A 87 14.98 17.34 -23.25
N GLY A 88 13.80 17.96 -23.35
CA GLY A 88 12.60 17.30 -23.88
C GLY A 88 12.77 16.84 -25.33
N ARG A 89 13.38 17.67 -26.19
CA ARG A 89 13.74 17.28 -27.56
C ARG A 89 14.70 16.11 -27.60
N ARG A 90 15.65 16.01 -26.66
CA ARG A 90 16.59 14.90 -26.61
C ARG A 90 15.91 13.60 -26.24
N ILE A 91 15.16 13.55 -25.15
CA ILE A 91 14.42 12.35 -24.72
C ILE A 91 13.51 11.84 -25.86
N LEU A 92 12.75 12.72 -26.49
CA LEU A 92 11.84 12.35 -27.58
C LEU A 92 12.59 11.86 -28.83
N ARG A 93 13.71 12.50 -29.19
CA ARG A 93 14.55 12.04 -30.31
C ARG A 93 15.18 10.68 -30.02
N THR A 94 15.58 10.42 -28.78
CA THR A 94 16.11 9.12 -28.35
C THR A 94 15.08 8.02 -28.58
N LEU A 95 13.87 8.19 -28.05
CA LEU A 95 12.79 7.21 -28.18
C LEU A 95 12.36 7.02 -29.65
N LYS A 96 12.29 8.10 -30.43
CA LYS A 96 12.00 8.00 -31.87
C LYS A 96 13.12 7.29 -32.63
N SER A 97 14.37 7.51 -32.23
CA SER A 97 15.51 6.83 -32.84
C SER A 97 15.41 5.33 -32.64
N ILE A 98 15.07 4.87 -31.43
CA ILE A 98 14.83 3.44 -31.13
C ILE A 98 13.71 2.88 -32.03
N GLU A 99 12.60 3.62 -32.21
CA GLU A 99 11.50 3.19 -33.09
C GLU A 99 11.94 3.07 -34.56
N ILE A 100 12.78 4.00 -35.04
CA ILE A 100 13.28 4.00 -36.42
C ILE A 100 14.33 2.91 -36.64
N SER A 101 15.29 2.74 -35.72
CA SER A 101 16.43 1.83 -35.89
C SER A 101 16.06 0.38 -35.61
N SER A 102 15.26 0.13 -34.57
CA SER A 102 14.98 -1.23 -34.06
C SER A 102 13.52 -1.64 -34.20
N GLY A 103 12.68 -0.76 -34.74
CA GLY A 103 11.27 -1.03 -34.99
C GLY A 103 10.36 -0.82 -33.77
N GLN A 104 9.06 -0.80 -34.04
CA GLN A 104 8.05 -0.45 -33.03
C GLN A 104 7.91 -1.49 -31.91
N SER A 105 8.20 -2.77 -32.19
CA SER A 105 8.20 -3.81 -31.17
C SER A 105 9.33 -3.60 -30.15
N ALA A 106 10.52 -3.21 -30.61
CA ALA A 106 11.67 -2.94 -29.73
C ALA A 106 11.44 -1.72 -28.84
N LEU A 107 10.81 -0.66 -29.37
CA LEU A 107 10.41 0.50 -28.56
C LEU A 107 9.40 0.12 -27.46
N ARG A 108 8.39 -0.70 -27.79
CA ARG A 108 7.41 -1.19 -26.81
C ARG A 108 8.07 -2.02 -25.73
N GLU A 109 8.97 -2.90 -26.12
CA GLU A 109 9.73 -3.72 -25.19
C GLU A 109 10.65 -2.89 -24.30
N PHE A 110 11.36 -1.90 -24.86
CA PHE A 110 12.17 -0.96 -24.10
C PHE A 110 11.31 -0.22 -23.06
N LEU A 111 10.21 0.39 -23.49
CA LEU A 111 9.31 1.11 -22.58
C LEU A 111 8.70 0.16 -21.55
N TYR A 112 8.37 -1.07 -21.93
CA TYR A 112 7.90 -2.08 -20.99
C TYR A 112 8.97 -2.33 -19.94
N LEU A 113 10.18 -2.73 -20.30
CA LEU A 113 11.26 -3.06 -19.35
C LEU A 113 11.62 -1.88 -18.43
N PHE A 114 11.69 -0.66 -18.97
CA PHE A 114 12.20 0.50 -18.23
C PHE A 114 11.09 1.37 -17.61
N CYS A 115 9.83 1.20 -18.00
CA CYS A 115 8.67 1.83 -17.37
C CYS A 115 7.69 0.80 -16.78
N HIS A 116 8.06 -0.47 -16.60
CA HIS A 116 7.13 -1.53 -16.14
C HIS A 116 6.44 -1.18 -14.81
N ASN A 117 7.12 -0.40 -13.96
CA ASN A 117 6.61 0.05 -12.68
C ASN A 117 5.70 1.29 -12.76
N ASN A 118 5.50 1.86 -13.96
CA ASN A 118 4.70 3.05 -14.20
C ASN A 118 4.01 2.98 -15.58
N LEU A 119 2.90 2.23 -15.63
CA LEU A 119 2.10 2.03 -16.84
C LEU A 119 1.57 3.35 -17.44
N SER A 120 1.32 4.36 -16.61
CA SER A 120 0.91 5.69 -17.10
C SER A 120 2.00 6.39 -17.92
N LEU A 121 3.27 6.22 -17.51
CA LEU A 121 4.42 6.75 -18.22
C LEU A 121 4.67 5.95 -19.50
N HIS A 122 4.53 4.63 -19.43
CA HIS A 122 4.59 3.72 -20.58
C HIS A 122 3.57 4.11 -21.68
N ASP A 123 2.30 4.20 -21.32
CA ASP A 123 1.21 4.48 -22.27
C ASP A 123 1.31 5.89 -22.87
N TYR A 124 1.78 6.86 -22.08
CA TYR A 124 2.02 8.21 -22.58
C TYR A 124 3.16 8.23 -23.60
N PHE A 125 4.31 7.58 -23.35
CA PHE A 125 5.38 7.54 -24.35
C PHE A 125 4.90 6.89 -25.66
N LEU A 126 4.18 5.77 -25.60
CA LEU A 126 3.63 5.10 -26.78
C LEU A 126 2.59 5.94 -27.54
N THR A 127 1.70 6.62 -26.81
CA THR A 127 0.62 7.42 -27.41
C THR A 127 1.18 8.72 -28.02
N ASN A 128 2.15 9.34 -27.36
CA ASN A 128 2.62 10.67 -27.71
C ASN A 128 3.79 10.67 -28.69
N LEU A 129 4.54 9.57 -28.81
CA LEU A 129 5.46 9.36 -29.93
C LEU A 129 4.75 9.50 -31.29
N ARG A 130 3.47 9.10 -31.39
CA ARG A 130 2.70 9.18 -32.64
C ARG A 130 2.04 10.55 -32.87
N ASN A 131 1.60 11.23 -31.81
CA ASN A 131 0.80 12.46 -31.92
C ASN A 131 1.63 13.76 -31.96
N TYR A 132 2.86 13.77 -31.44
CA TYR A 132 3.68 14.99 -31.36
C TYR A 132 4.53 15.28 -32.61
N PHE A 133 4.54 14.38 -33.61
CA PHE A 133 5.40 14.55 -34.79
C PHE A 133 4.98 15.64 -35.80
N PRO A 134 3.69 16.00 -35.96
CA PRO A 134 3.33 17.06 -36.92
C PRO A 134 2.43 18.20 -36.42
N LYS A 135 1.86 18.20 -35.20
CA LYS A 135 0.67 19.03 -34.89
C LYS A 135 0.65 19.86 -33.60
N VAL A 136 1.72 19.95 -32.81
CA VAL A 136 1.69 20.73 -31.56
C VAL A 136 2.56 21.97 -31.70
N SER A 137 1.95 23.15 -31.55
CA SER A 137 2.62 24.45 -31.63
C SER A 137 3.58 24.74 -30.46
N ASP A 138 3.50 23.95 -29.38
CA ASP A 138 4.44 23.99 -28.25
C ASP A 138 4.50 22.62 -27.52
N PRO A 139 5.31 21.66 -27.99
CA PRO A 139 5.56 20.36 -27.35
C PRO A 139 6.19 20.48 -25.96
N GLU A 140 6.82 21.61 -25.70
CA GLU A 140 7.69 21.86 -24.55
C GLU A 140 6.82 22.01 -23.30
N LYS A 141 5.78 22.85 -23.36
CA LYS A 141 4.88 23.12 -22.22
C LYS A 141 4.10 21.89 -21.72
N SER A 142 3.74 20.95 -22.59
CA SER A 142 2.95 19.77 -22.24
C SER A 142 3.77 18.68 -21.56
N PHE A 143 5.00 18.42 -22.04
CA PHE A 143 5.94 17.52 -21.37
C PHE A 143 6.33 18.06 -19.97
N PHE A 144 6.54 19.38 -19.85
CA PHE A 144 6.85 20.05 -18.58
C PHE A 144 5.71 20.02 -17.55
N ARG A 145 4.46 20.18 -17.96
CA ARG A 145 3.30 20.02 -17.06
C ARG A 145 3.19 18.59 -16.52
N MET A 146 3.64 17.60 -17.29
CA MET A 146 3.59 16.20 -16.89
C MET A 146 4.75 15.82 -15.96
N ILE A 147 6.01 16.13 -16.27
CA ILE A 147 7.13 15.86 -15.35
C ILE A 147 6.92 16.58 -14.02
N ASN A 148 6.45 17.83 -14.02
CA ASN A 148 6.09 18.48 -12.77
C ASN A 148 4.90 17.81 -12.08
N LYS A 149 3.86 17.34 -12.79
CA LYS A 149 2.74 16.64 -12.12
C LYS A 149 3.12 15.24 -11.63
N VAL A 150 3.92 14.48 -12.37
CA VAL A 150 4.27 13.08 -12.06
C VAL A 150 5.42 13.05 -11.06
N SER A 151 6.50 13.81 -11.27
CA SER A 151 7.64 13.84 -10.36
C SER A 151 7.31 14.56 -9.05
N ILE A 152 6.51 15.64 -9.06
CA ILE A 152 6.11 16.31 -7.81
C ILE A 152 5.01 15.52 -7.09
N LYS A 153 4.02 14.95 -7.79
CA LYS A 153 2.99 14.14 -7.12
C LYS A 153 3.60 12.84 -6.61
N TYR A 154 4.29 12.05 -7.41
CA TYR A 154 4.90 10.79 -6.96
C TYR A 154 5.99 11.01 -5.90
N ALA A 155 6.90 11.98 -6.06
CA ALA A 155 7.96 12.23 -5.08
C ALA A 155 7.53 13.04 -3.85
N ARG A 156 6.44 13.84 -3.88
CA ARG A 156 5.89 14.45 -2.65
C ARG A 156 4.88 13.56 -1.94
N THR A 157 4.03 12.83 -2.67
CA THR A 157 3.06 11.88 -2.11
C THR A 157 3.79 10.73 -1.43
N ASN A 158 4.72 10.06 -2.12
CA ASN A 158 5.44 8.95 -1.49
C ASN A 158 6.43 9.45 -0.44
N ARG A 159 7.15 10.57 -0.63
CA ARG A 159 8.07 11.03 0.42
C ARG A 159 7.34 11.54 1.66
N LYS A 160 6.20 12.24 1.54
CA LYS A 160 5.40 12.64 2.72
C LYS A 160 4.77 11.43 3.39
N LEU A 161 4.23 10.48 2.63
CA LEU A 161 3.65 9.26 3.18
C LEU A 161 4.74 8.37 3.81
N GLU A 162 5.89 8.18 3.16
CA GLU A 162 7.05 7.43 3.67
C GLU A 162 7.66 8.10 4.89
N THR A 163 7.79 9.43 4.91
CA THR A 163 8.24 10.17 6.10
C THR A 163 7.22 10.04 7.22
N TYR A 164 5.92 10.23 6.95
CA TYR A 164 4.86 10.04 7.95
C TYR A 164 4.83 8.61 8.50
N VAL A 165 4.91 7.61 7.61
CA VAL A 165 5.00 6.20 7.98
C VAL A 165 6.24 5.96 8.82
N GLY A 166 7.42 6.45 8.41
CA GLY A 166 8.65 6.33 9.20
C GLY A 166 8.55 6.95 10.59
N ASP A 167 8.00 8.16 10.69
CA ASP A 167 7.90 8.94 11.93
C ASP A 167 6.94 8.29 12.94
N HIS A 168 5.85 7.68 12.45
CA HIS A 168 4.82 7.09 13.31
C HIS A 168 4.95 5.58 13.50
N LEU A 169 5.53 4.84 12.55
CA LEU A 169 5.69 3.39 12.66
C LEU A 169 6.55 3.03 13.87
N GLN A 170 7.65 3.74 14.11
CA GLN A 170 8.48 3.48 15.29
C GLN A 170 7.73 3.74 16.59
N GLN A 171 6.87 4.77 16.64
CA GLN A 171 6.05 5.06 17.82
C GLN A 171 5.03 3.95 18.07
N ILE A 172 4.39 3.45 17.01
CA ILE A 172 3.45 2.33 17.06
C ILE A 172 4.17 1.05 17.53
N GLU A 173 5.29 0.67 16.89
CA GLU A 173 6.05 -0.53 17.26
C GLU A 173 6.52 -0.47 18.73
N ASN A 174 6.98 0.68 19.20
CA ASN A 174 7.37 0.85 20.60
C ASN A 174 6.17 0.70 21.55
N ALA A 175 4.99 1.16 21.16
CA ALA A 175 3.77 1.07 21.96
C ALA A 175 3.10 -0.32 21.90
N LEU A 176 3.39 -1.14 20.89
CA LEU A 176 2.79 -2.47 20.71
C LEU A 176 3.35 -3.52 21.69
N HIS A 177 4.51 -3.29 22.31
CA HIS A 177 5.08 -4.23 23.27
C HIS A 177 4.22 -4.37 24.53
N ILE A 178 3.74 -5.57 24.82
CA ILE A 178 2.77 -5.82 25.90
C ILE A 178 3.38 -5.58 27.29
N ASP A 179 4.68 -5.82 27.43
CA ASP A 179 5.44 -5.57 28.67
C ASP A 179 5.43 -4.09 29.11
N SER A 180 5.18 -3.17 28.17
CA SER A 180 5.09 -1.75 28.49
C SER A 180 3.85 -1.40 29.34
N PHE A 181 2.78 -2.20 29.25
CA PHE A 181 1.50 -1.96 29.92
C PHE A 181 1.43 -2.57 31.33
N ASN A 182 2.24 -3.61 31.60
CA ASN A 182 2.30 -4.25 32.92
C ASN A 182 3.14 -3.49 33.94
N LYS A 183 3.82 -2.39 33.57
CA LYS A 183 4.65 -1.59 34.49
C LYS A 183 3.90 -0.99 35.68
N ASN A 184 2.57 -0.93 35.63
CA ASN A 184 1.72 -0.47 36.74
C ASN A 184 1.19 -1.58 37.66
N LYS A 185 1.59 -2.86 37.49
CA LYS A 185 1.42 -3.89 38.52
C LYS A 185 2.41 -3.67 39.68
N LYS A 186 2.35 -2.52 40.36
CA LYS A 186 2.81 -2.43 41.75
C LYS A 186 1.77 -3.17 42.58
N SER A 187 2.13 -4.35 43.07
CA SER A 187 1.31 -5.31 43.83
C SER A 187 0.71 -6.43 42.97
N LEU A 188 1.56 -7.39 42.60
CA LEU A 188 1.28 -8.83 42.61
C LEU A 188 2.65 -9.51 42.49
N THR A 189 3.23 -9.84 43.64
CA THR A 189 4.63 -10.27 43.84
C THR A 189 4.93 -11.68 43.33
N ILE A 190 4.19 -12.17 42.32
CA ILE A 190 4.42 -13.43 41.62
C ILE A 190 3.88 -13.22 40.19
N ILE A 191 4.73 -12.85 39.23
CA ILE A 191 4.40 -13.12 37.84
C ILE A 191 4.45 -14.65 37.74
N ASN A 192 3.30 -15.28 37.54
CA ASN A 192 3.22 -16.73 37.42
C ASN A 192 3.90 -17.13 36.08
N ARG A 193 4.63 -18.25 36.05
CA ARG A 193 5.25 -18.80 34.82
C ARG A 193 4.25 -18.84 33.66
N ASP A 194 3.00 -19.16 33.94
CA ASP A 194 1.92 -19.22 32.92
C ASP A 194 1.58 -17.85 32.32
N GLU A 195 1.69 -16.77 33.10
CA GLU A 195 1.53 -15.39 32.60
C GLU A 195 2.66 -15.03 31.63
N GLU A 196 3.91 -15.41 31.95
CA GLU A 196 5.06 -15.19 31.06
C GLU A 196 4.92 -15.94 29.73
N LEU A 197 4.39 -17.18 29.76
CA LEU A 197 4.13 -17.98 28.56
C LEU A 197 3.15 -17.29 27.61
N LEU A 198 2.02 -16.79 28.15
CA LEU A 198 1.02 -16.10 27.35
C LEU A 198 1.55 -14.76 26.82
N ILE A 199 2.19 -13.94 27.66
CA ILE A 199 2.79 -12.67 27.23
C ILE A 199 3.83 -12.90 26.12
N SER A 200 4.66 -13.93 26.24
CA SER A 200 5.63 -14.33 25.22
C SER A 200 4.95 -14.67 23.89
N ALA A 201 3.86 -15.46 23.92
CA ALA A 201 3.10 -15.83 22.72
C ALA A 201 2.40 -14.64 22.06
N MET A 202 1.87 -13.72 22.85
CA MET A 202 1.29 -12.49 22.33
C MET A 202 2.36 -11.61 21.67
N ASN A 203 3.46 -11.36 22.38
CA ASN A 203 4.58 -10.58 21.86
C ASN A 203 5.13 -11.23 20.58
N TYR A 204 5.26 -12.56 20.52
CA TYR A 204 5.69 -13.28 19.33
C TYR A 204 4.84 -12.93 18.10
N SER A 205 3.51 -12.93 18.26
CA SER A 205 2.56 -12.68 17.16
C SER A 205 2.46 -11.20 16.80
N VAL A 206 2.40 -10.33 17.81
CA VAL A 206 2.31 -8.87 17.62
C VAL A 206 3.59 -8.35 16.98
N THR A 207 4.77 -8.78 17.42
CA THR A 207 6.09 -8.33 16.94
C THR A 207 6.63 -9.12 15.74
N ALA A 208 5.83 -10.02 15.16
CA ALA A 208 6.17 -10.71 13.91
C ALA A 208 6.30 -9.76 12.70
N GLY A 209 6.15 -8.44 12.90
CA GLY A 209 6.15 -7.42 11.85
C GLY A 209 4.76 -7.24 11.25
N GLY A 210 4.71 -6.80 10.00
CA GLY A 210 3.48 -6.48 9.29
C GLY A 210 3.48 -5.03 8.81
N LYS A 211 2.56 -4.70 7.89
CA LYS A 211 2.51 -3.36 7.27
C LYS A 211 1.97 -2.27 8.19
N ARG A 212 1.39 -2.65 9.34
CA ARG A 212 0.74 -1.76 10.32
C ARG A 212 -0.25 -0.79 9.68
N LEU A 213 -0.94 -1.22 8.63
CA LEU A 213 -1.82 -0.36 7.84
C LEU A 213 -2.95 0.23 8.70
N ARG A 214 -3.57 -0.58 9.56
CA ARG A 214 -4.68 -0.16 10.44
C ARG A 214 -4.27 0.93 11.43
N PRO A 215 -3.23 0.74 12.28
CA PRO A 215 -2.81 1.80 13.19
C PRO A 215 -2.23 3.01 12.45
N LEU A 216 -1.52 2.86 11.32
CA LEU A 216 -1.05 4.00 10.53
C LEU A 216 -2.22 4.81 9.93
N LEU A 217 -3.21 4.13 9.37
CA LEU A 217 -4.41 4.78 8.84
C LEU A 217 -5.17 5.50 9.96
N MET A 218 -5.28 4.89 11.15
CA MET A 218 -5.87 5.54 12.32
C MET A 218 -5.18 6.87 12.64
N MET A 219 -3.84 6.88 12.71
CA MET A 219 -3.08 8.10 13.00
C MET A 219 -3.36 9.18 11.95
N MET A 220 -3.39 8.81 10.67
CA MET A 220 -3.70 9.77 9.59
C MET A 220 -5.11 10.35 9.70
N ILE A 221 -6.10 9.54 10.09
CA ILE A 221 -7.46 10.00 10.31
C ILE A 221 -7.57 10.89 11.55
N SER A 222 -6.89 10.51 12.63
CA SER A 222 -6.81 11.30 13.86
C SER A 222 -6.23 12.68 13.61
N ASP A 223 -5.18 12.80 12.80
CA ASP A 223 -4.62 14.09 12.39
C ASP A 223 -5.64 14.95 11.63
N LEU A 224 -6.44 14.34 10.76
CA LEU A 224 -7.48 15.06 10.02
C LEU A 224 -8.62 15.56 10.89
N PHE A 225 -8.85 14.88 12.02
CA PHE A 225 -9.74 15.36 13.06
C PHE A 225 -9.06 16.26 14.10
N ASN A 226 -7.78 16.61 13.91
CA ASN A 226 -6.95 17.38 14.85
C ASN A 226 -6.88 16.77 16.26
N LEU A 227 -6.91 15.44 16.36
CA LEU A 227 -6.69 14.73 17.61
C LEU A 227 -5.20 14.65 17.89
N GLU A 228 -4.82 14.76 19.18
CA GLU A 228 -3.43 14.53 19.57
C GLU A 228 -3.08 13.05 19.34
N LEU A 229 -2.14 12.76 18.43
CA LEU A 229 -1.81 11.38 18.06
C LEU A 229 -1.40 10.49 19.25
N LYS A 230 -0.68 11.04 20.23
CA LYS A 230 -0.33 10.30 21.46
C LYS A 230 -1.56 9.88 22.25
N SER A 231 -2.62 10.69 22.25
CA SER A 231 -3.87 10.37 22.93
C SER A 231 -4.60 9.17 22.30
N ILE A 232 -4.33 8.89 21.02
CA ILE A 232 -4.97 7.84 20.22
C ILE A 232 -4.17 6.52 20.21
N LEU A 233 -2.90 6.53 20.60
CA LEU A 233 -2.05 5.33 20.62
C LEU A 233 -2.69 4.10 21.29
N PRO A 234 -3.42 4.21 22.44
CA PRO A 234 -4.08 3.06 23.03
C PRO A 234 -5.15 2.43 22.12
N LEU A 235 -5.89 3.27 21.39
CA LEU A 235 -6.90 2.81 20.42
C LEU A 235 -6.24 2.14 19.22
N ALA A 236 -5.18 2.74 18.66
CA ALA A 236 -4.44 2.19 17.52
C ALA A 236 -3.80 0.83 17.87
N CYS A 237 -3.15 0.73 19.03
CA CYS A 237 -2.53 -0.52 19.49
C CYS A 237 -3.58 -1.58 19.83
N GLY A 238 -4.67 -1.19 20.51
CA GLY A 238 -5.76 -2.11 20.85
C GLY A 238 -6.39 -2.73 19.60
N LEU A 239 -6.63 -1.95 18.54
CA LEU A 239 -7.17 -2.50 17.29
C LEU A 239 -6.16 -3.39 16.54
N GLU A 240 -4.86 -3.11 16.62
CA GLU A 240 -3.84 -4.02 16.07
C GLU A 240 -3.75 -5.33 16.87
N TYR A 241 -4.03 -5.31 18.19
CA TYR A 241 -4.18 -6.53 18.98
C TYR A 241 -5.40 -7.36 18.57
N LEU A 242 -6.56 -6.72 18.32
CA LEU A 242 -7.74 -7.41 17.78
C LEU A 242 -7.48 -7.99 16.40
N HIS A 243 -6.76 -7.26 15.54
CA HIS A 243 -6.36 -7.79 14.24
C HIS A 243 -5.40 -8.98 14.38
N THR A 244 -4.44 -8.89 15.30
CA THR A 244 -3.49 -9.99 15.53
C THR A 244 -4.20 -11.22 16.11
N SER A 245 -5.17 -11.04 17.01
CA SER A 245 -5.97 -12.16 17.53
C SER A 245 -6.82 -12.81 16.44
N SER A 246 -7.38 -12.04 15.51
CA SER A 246 -8.13 -12.61 14.38
C SER A 246 -7.23 -13.47 13.49
N LEU A 247 -6.00 -13.02 13.20
CA LEU A 247 -5.03 -13.80 12.41
C LEU A 247 -4.62 -15.09 13.11
N ILE A 248 -4.40 -15.06 14.43
CA ILE A 248 -4.05 -16.28 15.19
C ILE A 248 -5.16 -17.33 15.08
N LEU A 249 -6.44 -16.90 15.14
CA LEU A 249 -7.59 -17.80 15.02
C LEU A 249 -7.78 -18.32 13.58
N ASP A 250 -7.59 -17.45 12.59
CA ASP A 250 -7.64 -17.74 11.15
C ASP A 250 -6.58 -18.78 10.76
N ASP A 251 -5.40 -18.71 11.37
CA ASP A 251 -4.31 -19.65 11.11
C ASP A 251 -4.59 -21.08 11.62
N LEU A 252 -5.52 -21.29 12.56
CA LEU A 252 -5.72 -22.59 13.22
C LEU A 252 -6.12 -23.72 12.25
N PRO A 253 -5.88 -25.00 12.62
CA PRO A 253 -6.18 -26.15 11.76
C PRO A 253 -7.65 -26.27 11.31
N ALA A 254 -8.58 -25.74 12.10
CA ALA A 254 -10.01 -25.75 11.81
C ALA A 254 -10.46 -24.64 10.83
N GLN A 255 -9.56 -23.73 10.44
CA GLN A 255 -9.80 -22.65 9.49
C GLN A 255 -8.81 -22.79 8.33
N ASP A 256 -7.82 -21.89 8.18
CA ASP A 256 -6.88 -21.92 7.06
C ASP A 256 -5.75 -22.94 7.24
N ASN A 257 -5.52 -23.43 8.47
CA ASN A 257 -4.44 -24.37 8.80
C ASN A 257 -3.06 -23.89 8.28
N SER A 258 -2.78 -22.60 8.42
CA SER A 258 -1.61 -21.96 7.84
C SER A 258 -0.34 -22.25 8.65
N ASP A 259 0.70 -22.75 7.99
CA ASP A 259 1.99 -23.04 8.67
C ASP A 259 2.80 -21.77 8.99
N LEU A 260 2.65 -20.72 8.18
CA LEU A 260 3.45 -19.49 8.25
C LEU A 260 2.55 -18.24 8.24
N ARG A 261 2.93 -17.25 9.05
CA ARG A 261 2.34 -15.91 9.05
C ARG A 261 3.44 -14.86 9.20
N ARG A 262 3.44 -13.85 8.33
CA ARG A 262 4.45 -12.76 8.32
C ARG A 262 5.90 -13.28 8.28
N GLY A 263 6.13 -14.38 7.56
CA GLY A 263 7.45 -15.01 7.43
C GLY A 263 7.92 -15.78 8.67
N ARG A 264 7.06 -15.98 9.68
CA ARG A 264 7.35 -16.80 10.88
C ARG A 264 6.36 -17.97 10.99
N PRO A 265 6.74 -19.09 11.62
CA PRO A 265 5.81 -20.14 11.99
C PRO A 265 4.61 -19.62 12.80
N THR A 266 3.42 -20.14 12.52
CA THR A 266 2.22 -19.80 13.28
C THR A 266 2.26 -20.38 14.70
N LEU A 267 1.53 -19.78 15.65
CA LEU A 267 1.59 -20.19 17.06
C LEU A 267 1.20 -21.65 17.30
N HIS A 268 0.35 -22.22 16.44
CA HIS A 268 -0.07 -23.62 16.52
C HIS A 268 0.95 -24.60 15.90
N LYS A 269 2.06 -24.11 15.34
CA LYS A 269 3.12 -24.88 14.67
C LYS A 269 4.51 -24.72 15.28
N THR A 270 4.66 -23.95 16.36
CA THR A 270 5.99 -23.59 16.88
C THR A 270 6.03 -23.55 18.40
N SER A 271 7.18 -23.85 19.00
CA SER A 271 7.46 -23.50 20.39
C SER A 271 8.26 -22.21 20.44
N ILE A 272 8.05 -21.41 21.48
CA ILE A 272 8.81 -20.18 21.69
C ILE A 272 9.83 -20.48 22.76
N ASN A 273 11.11 -20.62 22.38
CA ASN A 273 12.20 -20.96 23.32
C ASN A 273 12.03 -22.30 24.06
N ASN A 274 11.47 -23.33 23.41
CA ASN A 274 11.23 -24.66 24.00
C ASN A 274 10.39 -24.59 25.30
N ASP A 275 9.45 -23.65 25.34
CA ASP A 275 8.65 -23.30 26.51
C ASP A 275 7.57 -24.33 26.89
N ILE A 276 6.93 -24.93 25.89
CA ILE A 276 5.86 -25.94 26.04
C ILE A 276 6.00 -27.07 25.01
N PRO A 277 5.46 -28.28 25.28
CA PRO A 277 5.41 -29.37 24.31
C PRO A 277 4.41 -29.11 23.16
N GLU A 278 4.65 -29.75 22.00
CA GLU A 278 3.91 -29.54 20.74
C GLU A 278 2.40 -29.76 20.85
N ASN A 279 1.97 -30.74 21.64
CA ASN A 279 0.55 -31.04 21.85
C ASN A 279 -0.23 -29.92 22.56
N LEU A 280 0.45 -28.86 23.03
CA LEU A 280 -0.16 -27.69 23.66
C LEU A 280 -0.11 -26.44 22.77
N PHE A 281 0.48 -26.50 21.57
CA PHE A 281 0.63 -25.31 20.71
C PHE A 281 -0.72 -24.72 20.28
N GLU A 282 -1.69 -25.57 19.88
CA GLU A 282 -3.02 -25.12 19.50
C GLU A 282 -3.76 -24.48 20.68
N GLY A 283 -3.70 -25.10 21.86
CA GLY A 283 -4.29 -24.55 23.08
C GLY A 283 -3.69 -23.20 23.46
N ARG A 284 -2.36 -23.04 23.36
CA ARG A 284 -1.70 -21.74 23.57
C ARG A 284 -2.15 -20.71 22.53
N ALA A 285 -2.26 -21.08 21.25
CA ALA A 285 -2.71 -20.17 20.20
C ALA A 285 -4.13 -19.64 20.48
N GLN A 286 -5.06 -20.53 20.82
CA GLN A 286 -6.44 -20.18 21.18
C GLN A 286 -6.50 -19.24 22.40
N LEU A 287 -5.79 -19.58 23.48
CA LEU A 287 -5.72 -18.76 24.69
C LEU A 287 -5.08 -17.39 24.43
N THR A 288 -4.02 -17.35 23.62
CA THR A 288 -3.33 -16.10 23.23
C THR A 288 -4.28 -15.17 22.49
N ALA A 289 -5.09 -15.70 21.56
CA ALA A 289 -6.07 -14.89 20.84
C ALA A 289 -7.16 -14.32 21.76
N VAL A 290 -7.70 -15.13 22.68
CA VAL A 290 -8.71 -14.69 23.66
C VAL A 290 -8.14 -13.60 24.57
N ASP A 291 -6.93 -13.78 25.07
CA ASP A 291 -6.32 -12.83 26.00
C ASP A 291 -5.88 -11.53 25.30
N LEU A 292 -5.45 -11.58 24.02
CA LEU A 292 -5.26 -10.37 23.19
C LEU A 292 -6.55 -9.54 23.04
N ILE A 293 -7.70 -10.19 22.90
CA ILE A 293 -9.00 -9.48 22.84
C ILE A 293 -9.27 -8.78 24.17
N ALA A 294 -9.05 -9.46 25.30
CA ALA A 294 -9.26 -8.90 26.63
C ALA A 294 -8.31 -7.72 26.92
N ILE A 295 -7.02 -7.87 26.63
CA ILE A 295 -6.00 -6.83 26.81
C ILE A 295 -6.29 -5.64 25.89
N SER A 296 -6.72 -5.89 24.65
CA SER A 296 -7.13 -4.82 23.73
C SER A 296 -8.23 -3.95 24.34
N MET A 297 -9.34 -4.55 24.78
CA MET A 297 -10.46 -3.79 25.35
C MET A 297 -10.05 -2.99 26.58
N ARG A 298 -9.22 -3.58 27.44
CA ARG A 298 -8.65 -2.89 28.61
C ARG A 298 -7.77 -1.70 28.19
N LEU A 299 -6.89 -1.90 27.21
CA LEU A 299 -5.98 -0.86 26.70
C LEU A 299 -6.75 0.31 26.12
N ILE A 300 -7.74 0.02 25.27
CA ILE A 300 -8.59 1.03 24.64
C ILE A 300 -9.35 1.82 25.71
N ASN A 301 -10.05 1.13 26.61
CA ASN A 301 -10.88 1.79 27.62
C ASN A 301 -10.04 2.62 28.60
N HIS A 302 -9.07 2.00 29.28
CA HIS A 302 -8.26 2.72 30.27
C HIS A 302 -7.37 3.78 29.62
N GLY A 303 -6.76 3.47 28.47
CA GLY A 303 -5.83 4.37 27.81
C GLY A 303 -6.52 5.64 27.28
N LEU A 304 -7.70 5.50 26.67
CA LEU A 304 -8.45 6.67 26.21
C LEU A 304 -8.95 7.54 27.36
N VAL A 305 -9.46 6.94 28.45
CA VAL A 305 -9.87 7.70 29.65
C VAL A 305 -8.68 8.43 30.28
N GLN A 306 -7.53 7.77 30.40
CA GLN A 306 -6.30 8.39 30.94
C GLN A 306 -5.80 9.54 30.06
N ASN A 307 -6.04 9.46 28.75
CA ASN A 307 -5.70 10.50 27.79
C ASN A 307 -6.76 11.62 27.70
N GLY A 308 -7.73 11.67 28.62
CA GLY A 308 -8.65 12.79 28.78
C GLY A 308 -9.95 12.69 27.97
N PHE A 309 -10.19 11.57 27.27
CA PHE A 309 -11.49 11.36 26.60
C PHE A 309 -12.58 11.03 27.62
N SER A 310 -13.76 11.63 27.46
CA SER A 310 -14.90 11.38 28.36
C SER A 310 -15.35 9.91 28.32
N SER A 311 -15.74 9.35 29.46
CA SER A 311 -16.23 7.96 29.54
C SER A 311 -17.40 7.67 28.61
N GLN A 312 -18.28 8.66 28.36
CA GLN A 312 -19.37 8.51 27.40
C GLN A 312 -18.85 8.22 25.98
N ARG A 313 -17.80 8.93 25.55
CA ARG A 313 -17.19 8.74 24.23
C ARG A 313 -16.41 7.44 24.14
N VAL A 314 -15.67 7.11 25.20
CA VAL A 314 -14.95 5.85 25.29
C VAL A 314 -15.94 4.68 25.22
N ASN A 315 -17.08 4.76 25.90
CA ASN A 315 -18.13 3.74 25.82
C ASN A 315 -18.70 3.61 24.40
N GLN A 316 -18.95 4.73 23.70
CA GLN A 316 -19.38 4.69 22.29
C GLN A 316 -18.34 4.02 21.39
N VAL A 317 -17.06 4.32 21.57
CA VAL A 317 -15.96 3.68 20.83
C VAL A 317 -15.91 2.19 21.11
N VAL A 318 -15.99 1.78 22.38
CA VAL A 318 -15.96 0.36 22.76
C VAL A 318 -17.17 -0.38 22.17
N ASP A 319 -18.37 0.20 22.22
CA ASP A 319 -19.58 -0.38 21.65
C ASP A 319 -19.46 -0.58 20.13
N GLU A 320 -18.99 0.43 19.40
CA GLU A 320 -18.77 0.33 17.95
C GLU A 320 -17.71 -0.73 17.60
N ILE A 321 -16.64 -0.85 18.40
CA ILE A 321 -15.63 -1.89 18.20
C ILE A 321 -16.25 -3.27 18.46
N SER A 322 -17.04 -3.43 19.53
CA SER A 322 -17.70 -4.69 19.84
C SER A 322 -18.66 -5.13 18.73
N LEU A 323 -19.47 -4.22 18.19
CA LEU A 323 -20.34 -4.47 17.04
C LEU A 323 -19.53 -4.83 15.79
N SER A 324 -18.46 -4.09 15.50
CA SER A 324 -17.60 -4.39 14.35
C SER A 324 -16.90 -5.74 14.48
N MET A 325 -16.50 -6.15 15.68
CA MET A 325 -15.91 -7.48 15.92
C MET A 325 -16.94 -8.60 15.72
N HIS A 326 -18.19 -8.38 16.13
CA HIS A 326 -19.28 -9.30 15.84
C HIS A 326 -19.50 -9.46 14.32
N ASP A 327 -19.54 -8.35 13.58
CA ASP A 327 -19.66 -8.37 12.12
C ASP A 327 -18.46 -9.06 11.46
N LEU A 328 -17.23 -8.86 11.95
CA LEU A 328 -16.05 -9.57 11.46
C LEU A 328 -16.17 -11.09 11.63
N CYS A 329 -16.69 -11.56 12.77
CA CYS A 329 -16.97 -12.99 12.98
C CYS A 329 -18.04 -13.52 12.02
N ILE A 330 -19.09 -12.73 11.74
CA ILE A 330 -20.09 -13.08 10.72
C ILE A 330 -19.41 -13.19 9.35
N GLY A 331 -18.57 -12.23 8.98
CA GLY A 331 -17.83 -12.24 7.71
C GLY A 331 -16.94 -13.48 7.57
N GLN A 332 -16.21 -13.84 8.62
CA GLN A 332 -15.39 -15.06 8.63
C GLN A 332 -16.26 -16.32 8.49
N MET A 333 -17.41 -16.38 9.16
CA MET A 333 -18.33 -17.51 9.02
C MET A 333 -18.93 -17.59 7.60
N MET A 334 -19.25 -16.46 6.97
CA MET A 334 -19.70 -16.43 5.58
C MET A 334 -18.64 -16.97 4.63
N ASP A 335 -17.39 -16.54 4.80
CA ASP A 335 -16.24 -16.98 4.01
C ASP A 335 -15.99 -18.50 4.14
N LEU A 336 -15.94 -19.00 5.38
CA LEU A 336 -15.82 -20.44 5.64
C LEU A 336 -16.97 -21.22 4.99
N ARG A 337 -18.22 -20.73 5.06
CA ARG A 337 -19.37 -21.39 4.42
C ARG A 337 -19.29 -21.35 2.90
N ALA A 338 -18.86 -20.23 2.32
CA ALA A 338 -18.73 -20.05 0.88
C ALA A 338 -17.75 -21.06 0.28
N ALA A 339 -16.61 -21.30 0.95
CA ALA A 339 -15.62 -22.31 0.56
C ALA A 339 -16.20 -23.75 0.52
N HIS A 340 -17.28 -24.03 1.27
CA HIS A 340 -17.89 -25.36 1.35
C HIS A 340 -19.08 -25.56 0.40
N MET A 341 -19.74 -24.48 -0.07
CA MET A 341 -21.04 -24.62 -0.73
C MET A 341 -21.00 -24.75 -2.25
N GLY A 342 -19.94 -24.35 -2.95
CA GLY A 342 -19.86 -24.48 -4.43
C GLY A 342 -20.92 -23.63 -5.13
N ILE A 343 -20.51 -22.66 -5.94
CA ILE A 343 -21.41 -21.57 -6.26
C ILE A 343 -22.21 -21.77 -7.56
N GLU A 344 -23.55 -21.59 -7.50
CA GLU A 344 -24.48 -21.95 -8.59
C GLU A 344 -24.90 -20.79 -9.54
N LYS A 345 -24.62 -19.49 -9.32
CA LYS A 345 -25.06 -18.39 -10.25
C LYS A 345 -24.21 -17.09 -10.30
N GLU A 346 -23.66 -16.74 -11.46
CA GLU A 346 -22.68 -15.64 -11.70
C GLU A 346 -23.05 -14.20 -11.23
N ASN A 347 -24.29 -13.73 -11.33
CA ASN A 347 -24.62 -12.30 -11.08
C ASN A 347 -25.07 -11.97 -9.64
N GLU A 348 -25.60 -12.94 -8.88
CA GLU A 348 -25.92 -12.78 -7.45
C GLU A 348 -24.64 -12.79 -6.59
N LEU A 349 -23.53 -13.22 -7.19
CA LEU A 349 -22.25 -13.50 -6.54
C LEU A 349 -21.42 -12.26 -6.24
N VAL A 350 -21.51 -11.24 -7.08
CA VAL A 350 -20.66 -10.05 -6.94
C VAL A 350 -21.13 -9.21 -5.76
N ASP A 351 -22.45 -9.09 -5.57
CA ASP A 351 -23.01 -8.39 -4.42
C ASP A 351 -22.80 -9.19 -3.12
N GLU A 352 -22.85 -10.52 -3.20
CA GLU A 352 -22.48 -11.40 -2.08
C GLU A 352 -20.99 -11.28 -1.73
N LEU A 353 -20.09 -11.21 -2.73
CA LEU A 353 -18.67 -10.95 -2.51
C LEU A 353 -18.39 -9.56 -1.93
N ASP A 354 -19.08 -8.52 -2.41
CA ASP A 354 -19.00 -7.18 -1.83
C ASP A 354 -19.43 -7.22 -0.34
N HIS A 355 -20.46 -8.01 -0.02
CA HIS A 355 -20.95 -8.19 1.34
C HIS A 355 -19.94 -8.97 2.21
N ILE A 356 -19.38 -10.08 1.71
CA ILE A 356 -18.33 -10.84 2.42
C ILE A 356 -17.10 -9.96 2.63
N ALA A 357 -16.62 -9.28 1.59
CA ALA A 357 -15.47 -8.38 1.68
C ALA A 357 -15.70 -7.22 2.67
N TRP A 358 -16.92 -6.67 2.69
CA TRP A 358 -17.30 -5.67 3.69
C TRP A 358 -17.24 -6.24 5.11
N PHE A 359 -17.86 -7.39 5.37
CA PHE A 359 -17.90 -7.96 6.72
C PHE A 359 -16.54 -8.48 7.18
N LYS A 360 -15.80 -9.23 6.35
CA LYS A 360 -14.50 -9.85 6.69
C LYS A 360 -13.35 -8.83 6.77
N THR A 361 -13.31 -7.86 5.86
CA THR A 361 -12.18 -6.94 5.71
C THR A 361 -12.58 -5.48 5.96
N GLY A 362 -13.72 -5.06 5.41
CA GLY A 362 -14.18 -3.67 5.46
C GLY A 362 -14.53 -3.19 6.86
N LYS A 363 -15.17 -3.99 7.70
CA LYS A 363 -15.51 -3.63 9.09
C LYS A 363 -14.27 -3.26 9.91
N ALA A 364 -13.17 -3.98 9.71
CA ALA A 364 -11.90 -3.67 10.36
C ALA A 364 -11.26 -2.35 9.88
N LEU A 365 -11.49 -1.94 8.62
CA LEU A 365 -11.06 -0.62 8.15
C LEU A 365 -12.05 0.47 8.56
N GLU A 366 -13.34 0.18 8.56
CA GLU A 366 -14.43 1.07 9.00
C GLU A 366 -14.19 1.54 10.42
N ILE A 367 -13.91 0.62 11.35
CA ILE A 367 -13.70 0.98 12.75
C ILE A 367 -12.45 1.84 12.96
N VAL A 368 -11.41 1.67 12.11
CA VAL A 368 -10.20 2.50 12.10
C VAL A 368 -10.50 3.95 11.73
N LEU A 369 -11.53 4.19 10.89
CA LEU A 369 -11.94 5.53 10.51
C LEU A 369 -12.97 6.13 11.49
N VAL A 370 -13.93 5.31 11.94
CA VAL A 370 -15.09 5.74 12.74
C VAL A 370 -14.69 6.07 14.18
N THR A 371 -13.81 5.28 14.80
CA THR A 371 -13.50 5.47 16.22
C THR A 371 -12.77 6.78 16.53
N PRO A 372 -11.78 7.25 15.75
CA PRO A 372 -11.26 8.61 15.90
C PRO A 372 -12.32 9.67 15.63
N ALA A 373 -13.21 9.46 14.65
CA ALA A 373 -14.29 10.39 14.35
C ALA A 373 -15.20 10.59 15.56
N ILE A 374 -15.59 9.51 16.25
CA ILE A 374 -16.40 9.57 17.48
C ILE A 374 -15.71 10.38 18.57
N LEU A 375 -14.41 10.16 18.79
CA LEU A 375 -13.63 10.88 19.79
C LEU A 375 -13.53 12.39 19.48
N ALA A 376 -13.49 12.75 18.19
CA ALA A 376 -13.41 14.13 17.74
C ALA A 376 -14.73 14.91 17.84
N ILE A 377 -15.89 14.25 17.91
CA ILE A 377 -17.19 14.97 18.01
C ILE A 377 -17.31 15.76 19.32
N SER A 378 -16.54 15.44 20.36
CA SER A 378 -16.53 16.18 21.64
C SER A 378 -15.43 17.21 21.82
N SER A 379 -14.38 17.24 20.97
CA SER A 379 -13.43 18.34 21.00
C SER A 379 -14.12 19.56 20.39
N SER A 380 -14.49 20.50 21.25
CA SER A 380 -15.15 21.75 20.87
C SER A 380 -14.44 22.37 19.65
N THR A 381 -15.14 22.37 18.51
CA THR A 381 -14.77 23.01 17.23
C THR A 381 -13.65 22.34 16.42
N VAL A 382 -13.96 21.27 15.69
CA VAL A 382 -13.25 20.95 14.44
C VAL A 382 -13.87 21.80 13.31
N ASN A 383 -13.28 22.96 13.02
CA ASN A 383 -13.47 23.74 11.79
C ASN A 383 -14.91 24.00 11.30
N ASN A 384 -15.90 24.22 12.19
CA ASN A 384 -17.29 24.51 11.79
C ASN A 384 -17.93 23.48 10.82
N GLN A 385 -17.38 22.26 10.73
CA GLN A 385 -17.92 21.19 9.89
C GLN A 385 -18.38 20.04 10.79
N SER A 386 -19.66 19.68 10.69
CA SER A 386 -20.21 18.51 11.36
C SER A 386 -19.58 17.25 10.78
N ILE A 387 -18.96 16.44 11.64
CA ILE A 387 -18.48 15.09 11.27
C ILE A 387 -19.69 14.22 10.96
N ASP A 388 -19.82 13.80 9.70
CA ASP A 388 -20.87 12.87 9.26
C ASP A 388 -20.37 11.43 9.35
N LEU A 389 -20.70 10.76 10.47
CA LEU A 389 -20.29 9.38 10.72
C LEU A 389 -20.77 8.40 9.64
N ASN A 390 -21.89 8.66 8.96
CA ASN A 390 -22.39 7.76 7.92
C ASN A 390 -21.47 7.78 6.69
N LYS A 391 -20.95 8.96 6.33
CA LYS A 391 -19.94 9.06 5.26
C LYS A 391 -18.63 8.41 5.64
N ILE A 392 -18.22 8.50 6.91
CA ILE A 392 -17.02 7.83 7.41
C ILE A 392 -17.18 6.30 7.37
N ARG A 393 -18.36 5.77 7.73
CA ARG A 393 -18.67 4.34 7.60
C ARG A 393 -18.62 3.86 6.15
N GLU A 394 -19.27 4.60 5.25
CA GLU A 394 -19.26 4.29 3.82
C GLU A 394 -17.84 4.32 3.24
N LEU A 395 -17.00 5.25 3.69
CA LEU A 395 -15.59 5.29 3.30
C LEU A 395 -14.84 4.02 3.74
N GLY A 396 -15.08 3.56 4.97
CA GLY A 396 -14.53 2.31 5.49
C GLY A 396 -14.93 1.10 4.66
N ARG A 397 -16.22 1.00 4.35
CA ARG A 397 -16.78 -0.03 3.47
C ARG A 397 -16.09 -0.05 2.11
N LEU A 398 -16.02 1.09 1.43
CA LEU A 398 -15.40 1.19 0.11
C LEU A 398 -13.90 0.85 0.13
N MET A 399 -13.17 1.32 1.16
CA MET A 399 -11.76 0.99 1.33
C MET A 399 -11.53 -0.50 1.59
N GLY A 400 -12.42 -1.14 2.35
CA GLY A 400 -12.43 -2.59 2.60
C GLY A 400 -12.55 -3.42 1.33
N ILE A 401 -13.57 -3.11 0.53
CA ILE A 401 -13.84 -3.80 -0.73
C ILE A 401 -12.67 -3.57 -1.72
N LEU A 402 -12.12 -2.35 -1.79
CA LEU A 402 -10.93 -2.07 -2.58
C LEU A 402 -9.71 -2.90 -2.16
N PHE A 403 -9.50 -3.04 -0.84
CA PHE A 403 -8.39 -3.82 -0.31
C PHE A 403 -8.49 -5.29 -0.72
N GLN A 404 -9.69 -5.88 -0.58
CA GLN A 404 -9.96 -7.27 -0.95
C GLN A 404 -9.82 -7.49 -2.47
N MET A 405 -10.44 -6.64 -3.30
CA MET A 405 -10.28 -6.74 -4.76
C MET A 405 -8.82 -6.66 -5.21
N ARG A 406 -7.97 -5.89 -4.51
CA ARG A 406 -6.54 -5.84 -4.84
C ARG A 406 -5.80 -7.10 -4.38
N ASP A 407 -6.10 -7.65 -3.21
CA ASP A 407 -5.47 -8.90 -2.75
C ASP A 407 -5.80 -10.05 -3.72
N ASP A 408 -7.07 -10.21 -4.10
CA ASP A 408 -7.48 -11.22 -5.09
C ASP A 408 -6.74 -11.07 -6.44
N LEU A 409 -6.43 -9.83 -6.87
CA LEU A 409 -5.61 -9.59 -8.06
C LEU A 409 -4.13 -9.93 -7.83
N LEU A 410 -3.59 -9.64 -6.65
CA LEU A 410 -2.18 -9.92 -6.32
C LEU A 410 -1.90 -11.41 -6.24
N ASP A 411 -2.84 -12.21 -5.74
CA ASP A 411 -2.68 -13.66 -5.62
C ASP A 411 -2.46 -14.29 -7.01
N ILE A 412 -3.16 -13.79 -8.04
CA ILE A 412 -3.02 -14.28 -9.42
C ILE A 412 -1.87 -13.62 -10.17
N GLU A 413 -1.56 -12.33 -9.92
CA GLU A 413 -0.45 -11.62 -10.56
C GLU A 413 0.92 -12.01 -9.97
N GLY A 414 0.97 -12.47 -8.72
CA GLY A 414 2.18 -12.85 -7.98
C GLY A 414 2.64 -14.28 -8.26
N GLU A 415 1.74 -15.18 -8.67
CA GLU A 415 2.10 -16.51 -9.17
C GLU A 415 2.50 -16.42 -10.65
N ASN A 416 3.73 -16.85 -10.96
CA ASN A 416 4.28 -16.92 -12.31
C ASN A 416 3.24 -17.39 -13.35
N ILE A 417 3.01 -16.55 -14.37
CA ILE A 417 2.22 -16.86 -15.57
C ILE A 417 2.75 -18.17 -16.17
N GLY A 418 2.09 -19.28 -15.85
CA GLY A 418 2.58 -20.62 -16.19
C GLY A 418 1.80 -21.79 -15.62
N LYS A 419 0.70 -21.57 -14.88
CA LYS A 419 -0.26 -22.63 -14.54
C LYS A 419 -1.66 -22.19 -14.94
N PRO A 420 -2.52 -23.12 -15.40
CA PRO A 420 -3.90 -22.78 -15.72
C PRO A 420 -4.58 -22.22 -14.48
N ILE A 421 -5.71 -21.54 -14.70
CA ILE A 421 -6.69 -20.88 -13.80
C ILE A 421 -7.22 -21.81 -12.65
N ALA A 422 -6.41 -22.75 -12.18
CA ALA A 422 -6.79 -24.00 -11.53
C ALA A 422 -6.05 -24.24 -10.20
N ILE A 423 -5.64 -23.17 -9.52
CA ILE A 423 -5.26 -23.23 -8.10
C ILE A 423 -6.46 -22.79 -7.24
N ASP A 424 -7.21 -21.77 -7.66
CA ASP A 424 -8.47 -21.39 -7.00
C ASP A 424 -9.59 -22.43 -7.14
N ILE A 425 -9.62 -23.17 -8.27
CA ILE A 425 -10.52 -24.33 -8.44
C ILE A 425 -10.19 -25.45 -7.44
N LYS A 426 -8.96 -25.51 -6.93
CA LYS A 426 -8.50 -26.58 -6.02
C LYS A 426 -8.89 -26.34 -4.56
N ASN A 427 -9.19 -25.08 -4.18
CA ASN A 427 -9.56 -24.69 -2.81
C ASN A 427 -11.03 -24.26 -2.66
N ASN A 428 -11.84 -24.32 -3.72
CA ASN A 428 -13.25 -23.87 -3.72
C ASN A 428 -13.46 -22.42 -3.23
N THR A 429 -12.42 -21.58 -3.25
CA THR A 429 -12.49 -20.19 -2.81
C THR A 429 -12.95 -19.30 -3.94
N VAL A 430 -14.03 -18.56 -3.70
CA VAL A 430 -14.61 -17.65 -4.68
C VAL A 430 -14.02 -16.26 -4.49
N THR A 431 -13.34 -15.77 -5.52
CA THR A 431 -12.64 -14.49 -5.56
C THR A 431 -13.27 -13.57 -6.59
N TYR A 432 -13.03 -12.26 -6.51
CA TYR A 432 -13.48 -11.30 -7.54
C TYR A 432 -12.96 -11.69 -8.92
N VAL A 433 -11.71 -12.17 -9.01
CA VAL A 433 -11.10 -12.58 -10.27
C VAL A 433 -11.74 -13.86 -10.81
N SER A 434 -12.14 -14.80 -9.95
CA SER A 434 -12.85 -16.01 -10.38
C SER A 434 -14.21 -15.71 -11.03
N ILE A 435 -14.90 -14.64 -10.60
CA ILE A 435 -16.23 -14.26 -11.09
C ILE A 435 -16.18 -13.26 -12.23
N LEU A 436 -15.37 -12.20 -12.09
CA LEU A 436 -15.33 -11.08 -13.04
C LEU A 436 -14.21 -11.20 -14.07
N GLY A 437 -13.29 -12.14 -13.87
CA GLY A 437 -12.02 -12.18 -14.59
C GLY A 437 -11.09 -11.02 -14.21
N ILE A 438 -9.82 -11.10 -14.62
CA ILE A 438 -8.78 -10.11 -14.28
C ILE A 438 -9.19 -8.70 -14.74
N GLU A 439 -9.69 -8.58 -15.98
CA GLU A 439 -10.01 -7.27 -16.56
C GLU A 439 -11.28 -6.68 -15.94
N GLY A 440 -12.29 -7.51 -15.64
CA GLY A 440 -13.50 -7.09 -14.94
C GLY A 440 -13.18 -6.61 -13.51
N THR A 441 -12.34 -7.34 -12.78
CA THR A 441 -11.88 -6.93 -11.44
C THR A 441 -11.09 -5.62 -11.51
N ARG A 442 -10.19 -5.45 -12.49
CA ARG A 442 -9.46 -4.18 -12.69
C ARG A 442 -10.39 -3.01 -13.01
N GLN A 443 -11.43 -3.22 -13.80
CA GLN A 443 -12.43 -2.19 -14.07
C GLN A 443 -13.20 -1.82 -12.80
N ARG A 444 -13.73 -2.80 -12.07
CA ARG A 444 -14.44 -2.58 -10.80
C ARG A 444 -13.56 -1.87 -9.77
N LEU A 445 -12.28 -2.24 -9.68
CA LEU A 445 -11.28 -1.58 -8.82
C LEU A 445 -11.13 -0.08 -9.17
N LYS A 446 -11.09 0.28 -10.46
CA LYS A 446 -11.05 1.68 -10.91
C LYS A 446 -12.31 2.44 -10.52
N GLU A 447 -13.48 1.82 -10.68
CA GLU A 447 -14.77 2.43 -10.33
C GLU A 447 -14.88 2.70 -8.83
N PHE A 448 -14.55 1.71 -7.99
CA PHE A 448 -14.53 1.87 -6.54
C PHE A 448 -13.47 2.89 -6.10
N ARG A 449 -12.28 2.91 -6.72
CA ARG A 449 -11.26 3.93 -6.44
C ARG A 449 -11.83 5.33 -6.65
N GLN A 450 -12.54 5.55 -7.76
CA GLN A 450 -13.15 6.86 -8.03
C GLN A 450 -14.25 7.21 -7.04
N LYS A 451 -15.12 6.26 -6.66
CA LYS A 451 -16.14 6.46 -5.62
C LYS A 451 -15.51 6.84 -4.28
N THR A 452 -14.48 6.12 -3.85
CA THR A 452 -13.75 6.39 -2.61
C THR A 452 -13.10 7.77 -2.63
N LEU A 453 -12.42 8.14 -3.72
CA LEU A 453 -11.77 9.45 -3.84
C LEU A 453 -12.79 10.61 -3.85
N ASN A 454 -13.97 10.42 -4.45
CA ASN A 454 -15.05 11.40 -4.42
C ASN A 454 -15.58 11.59 -2.99
N LEU A 455 -15.85 10.50 -2.27
CA LEU A 455 -16.33 10.56 -0.89
C LEU A 455 -15.32 11.23 0.04
N ILE A 456 -14.01 10.96 -0.15
CA ILE A 456 -12.95 11.66 0.59
C ILE A 456 -12.98 13.18 0.35
N ASN A 457 -13.24 13.62 -0.89
CA ASN A 457 -13.37 15.05 -1.19
C ASN A 457 -14.58 15.68 -0.48
N GLU A 458 -15.68 14.93 -0.36
CA GLU A 458 -16.87 15.40 0.34
C GLU A 458 -16.64 15.53 1.85
N CYS A 459 -15.95 14.54 2.46
CA CYS A 459 -15.62 14.55 3.88
C CYS A 459 -14.58 15.62 4.22
N TRP A 460 -13.57 15.81 3.36
CA TRP A 460 -12.46 16.74 3.59
C TRP A 460 -12.08 17.50 2.30
N PRO A 461 -12.78 18.61 1.98
CA PRO A 461 -12.58 19.34 0.73
C PRO A 461 -11.19 19.94 0.55
N SER A 462 -10.55 20.37 1.65
CA SER A 462 -9.31 21.17 1.62
C SER A 462 -8.07 20.45 2.19
N ASN A 463 -8.23 19.35 2.93
CA ASN A 463 -7.13 18.66 3.62
C ASN A 463 -7.31 17.13 3.58
N ALA A 464 -7.11 16.50 2.42
CA ALA A 464 -7.30 15.04 2.30
C ALA A 464 -6.19 14.32 1.52
N GLY A 465 -5.05 14.98 1.31
CA GLY A 465 -3.95 14.43 0.52
C GLY A 465 -3.51 13.05 1.02
N THR A 466 -3.23 12.94 2.32
CA THR A 466 -2.70 11.73 2.93
C THR A 466 -3.66 10.53 2.83
N ILE A 467 -4.97 10.68 3.08
CA ILE A 467 -5.93 9.57 2.91
C ILE A 467 -6.02 9.15 1.43
N LYS A 468 -6.10 10.12 0.50
CA LYS A 468 -6.14 9.80 -0.94
C LYS A 468 -4.90 9.01 -1.36
N ASP A 469 -3.76 9.36 -0.78
CA ASP A 469 -2.49 8.68 -1.03
C ASP A 469 -2.52 7.23 -0.50
N VAL A 470 -3.15 6.97 0.67
CA VAL A 470 -3.40 5.61 1.16
C VAL A 470 -4.33 4.82 0.23
N VAL A 471 -5.41 5.42 -0.26
CA VAL A 471 -6.31 4.75 -1.22
C VAL A 471 -5.57 4.39 -2.49
N ASN A 472 -4.74 5.30 -3.00
CA ASN A 472 -3.91 5.01 -4.16
C ASN A 472 -2.91 3.89 -3.86
N TYR A 473 -2.27 3.90 -2.69
CA TYR A 473 -1.36 2.83 -2.27
C TYR A 473 -2.07 1.47 -2.19
N ILE A 474 -3.26 1.39 -1.56
CA ILE A 474 -4.03 0.15 -1.46
C ILE A 474 -4.33 -0.44 -2.84
N VAL A 475 -4.65 0.41 -3.82
CA VAL A 475 -4.96 -0.02 -5.20
C VAL A 475 -3.70 -0.36 -5.99
N ASP A 476 -2.63 0.41 -5.82
CA ASP A 476 -1.42 0.34 -6.66
C ASP A 476 -0.30 -0.54 -6.04
N ARG A 477 -0.49 -1.09 -4.82
CA ARG A 477 0.50 -1.95 -4.12
C ARG A 477 0.82 -3.23 -4.89
N LYS A 478 2.01 -3.78 -4.67
CA LYS A 478 2.53 -4.98 -5.35
C LYS A 478 2.67 -6.20 -4.45
N HIS A 479 2.35 -6.06 -3.16
CA HIS A 479 2.44 -7.09 -2.15
C HIS A 479 1.52 -6.75 -1.00
#